data_AF-A0A2V3I831-F1
#
_entry.id   AF-A0A2V3I831-F1
#
_cell.length_a   1.000
_cell.length_b   1.000
_cell.length_c   1.000
_cell.angle_alpha   90.00
_cell.angle_beta   90.00
_cell.angle_gamma   90.00
#
_symmetry.space_group_name_H-M   'P 1'
#
loop_
_entity.id
_entity.type
_entity.pdbx_description
1 polymer ?
#
loop_
_entity_poly.entity_id
_entity_poly.type
_entity_poly.pdbx_seq_one_letter_code
_entity_poly.pdbx_strand_id
1 'polypeptide(L)'
;MKDIYKQYLKLNRNIFIAFAVDFIVSAIVAQMLIEQEHYINATVTLLADHGTFLSILGFLLYLDNRNKYRLNSGKTNWPLLKTDLVKIIASLGIAEIIYTIVR
;
A
#
# COMPACT_ATOMS: atom_id res chain seq x y z
N MET A 1 -17.32 -22.77 0.80
CA MET A 1 -16.81 -21.65 -0.03
C MET A 1 -15.42 -22.02 -0.54
N LYS A 2 -15.17 -21.96 -1.86
CA LYS A 2 -13.84 -22.22 -2.46
C LYS A 2 -12.78 -21.31 -1.82
N ASP A 3 -11.60 -21.84 -1.49
CA ASP A 3 -10.49 -21.12 -0.83
C ASP A 3 -10.11 -19.79 -1.51
N ILE A 4 -10.30 -19.72 -2.83
CA ILE A 4 -10.04 -18.55 -3.66
C ILE A 4 -10.85 -17.31 -3.20
N TYR A 5 -12.13 -17.46 -2.87
CA TYR A 5 -12.96 -16.33 -2.41
C TYR A 5 -12.50 -15.79 -1.06
N LYS A 6 -11.98 -16.67 -0.20
CA LYS A 6 -11.45 -16.32 1.12
C LYS A 6 -10.14 -15.52 0.99
N GLN A 7 -9.33 -15.81 -0.03
CA GLN A 7 -8.12 -15.04 -0.34
C GLN A 7 -8.46 -13.66 -0.91
N TYR A 8 -9.43 -13.56 -1.82
CA TYR A 8 -9.91 -12.26 -2.32
C TYR A 8 -10.46 -11.38 -1.21
N LEU A 9 -11.23 -11.94 -0.27
CA LEU A 9 -11.79 -11.19 0.84
C LEU A 9 -10.69 -10.61 1.77
N LYS A 10 -9.62 -11.37 2.00
CA LYS A 10 -8.46 -10.91 2.80
C LYS A 10 -7.68 -9.81 2.10
N LEU A 11 -7.46 -9.93 0.78
CA LEU A 11 -6.80 -8.90 -0.01
C LEU A 11 -7.59 -7.58 0.07
N ASN A 12 -8.90 -7.62 -0.15
CA ASN A 12 -9.76 -6.46 -0.03
C ASN A 12 -9.73 -5.86 1.39
N ARG A 13 -9.72 -6.69 2.43
CA ARG A 13 -9.63 -6.21 3.82
C ARG A 13 -8.33 -5.45 4.07
N ASN A 14 -7.20 -5.95 3.61
CA ASN A 14 -5.91 -5.32 3.86
C ASN A 14 -5.74 -4.01 3.09
N ILE A 15 -6.27 -3.93 1.86
CA ILE A 15 -6.33 -2.67 1.10
C ILE A 15 -7.15 -1.63 1.86
N PHE A 16 -8.32 -2.02 2.38
CA PHE A 16 -9.17 -1.10 3.15
C PHE A 16 -8.50 -0.60 4.43
N ILE A 17 -7.85 -1.50 5.19
CA ILE A 17 -7.12 -1.11 6.41
C ILE A 17 -5.96 -0.17 6.06
N ALA A 18 -5.19 -0.49 5.01
CA ALA A 18 -4.08 0.36 4.57
C ALA A 18 -4.57 1.75 4.21
N PHE A 19 -5.66 1.85 3.44
CA PHE A 19 -6.28 3.12 3.07
C PHE A 19 -6.79 3.91 4.27
N ALA A 20 -7.40 3.25 5.26
CA ALA A 20 -7.90 3.92 6.46
C ALA A 20 -6.76 4.49 7.32
N VAL A 21 -5.67 3.74 7.49
CA VAL A 21 -4.49 4.21 8.24
C VAL A 21 -3.80 5.36 7.50
N ASP A 22 -3.63 5.18 6.20
CA ASP A 22 -3.04 6.17 5.30
C ASP A 22 -3.78 7.50 5.33
N PHE A 23 -5.10 7.48 5.15
CA PHE A 23 -5.95 8.67 5.23
C PHE A 23 -5.75 9.46 6.53
N ILE A 24 -5.63 8.78 7.67
CA ILE A 24 -5.40 9.42 8.97
C ILE A 24 -4.01 10.07 9.01
N VAL A 25 -2.99 9.37 8.54
CA VAL A 25 -1.61 9.87 8.51
C VAL A 25 -1.50 11.07 7.57
N SER A 26 -2.06 11.00 6.36
CA SER A 26 -2.09 12.09 5.40
C SER A 26 -2.80 13.32 5.95
N ALA A 27 -3.91 13.16 6.68
CA ALA A 27 -4.59 14.28 7.34
C ALA A 27 -3.70 14.94 8.42
N ILE A 28 -2.99 14.15 9.21
CA ILE A 28 -2.05 14.66 10.23
C ILE A 28 -0.90 15.42 9.56
N VAL A 29 -0.30 14.85 8.51
CA VAL A 29 0.79 15.49 7.76
C VAL A 29 0.34 16.81 7.14
N ALA A 30 -0.82 16.83 6.49
CA ALA A 30 -1.39 18.04 5.91
C ALA A 30 -1.63 19.14 6.96
N GLN A 31 -2.10 18.74 8.15
CA GLN A 31 -2.32 19.66 9.27
C GLN A 31 -0.99 20.20 9.83
N MET A 32 0.05 19.37 9.90
CA MET A 32 1.39 19.80 10.35
C MET A 32 2.03 20.81 9.38
N LEU A 33 1.70 20.76 8.10
CA LEU A 33 2.22 21.66 7.07
C LEU A 33 1.27 22.82 6.72
N ILE A 34 0.28 23.12 7.57
CA ILE A 34 -0.71 24.16 7.27
C ILE A 34 -0.12 25.57 7.10
N GLU A 35 1.00 25.86 7.76
CA GLU A 35 1.73 27.13 7.66
C GLU A 35 2.67 27.21 6.45
N GLN A 36 2.84 26.10 5.72
CA GLN A 36 3.68 26.04 4.52
C GLN A 36 2.91 26.45 3.27
N GLU A 37 3.65 26.80 2.22
CA GLU A 37 3.09 27.04 0.89
C GLU A 37 2.23 25.87 0.42
N HIS A 38 1.10 26.17 -0.22
CA HIS A 38 0.13 25.15 -0.62
C HIS A 38 0.74 24.05 -1.48
N TYR A 39 1.67 24.40 -2.39
CA TYR A 39 2.33 23.41 -3.24
C TYR A 39 3.26 22.49 -2.44
N ILE A 40 3.92 23.00 -1.38
CA ILE A 40 4.79 22.21 -0.49
C ILE A 40 3.94 21.26 0.33
N ASN A 41 2.87 21.77 0.96
CA ASN A 41 1.95 20.96 1.75
C ASN A 41 1.36 19.82 0.90
N ALA A 42 0.81 20.15 -0.28
CA ALA A 42 0.21 19.15 -1.16
C ALA A 42 1.22 18.08 -1.62
N THR A 43 2.42 18.49 -2.02
CA THR A 43 3.45 17.55 -2.49
C THR A 43 3.94 16.62 -1.37
N VAL A 44 4.21 17.18 -0.19
CA VAL A 44 4.69 16.38 0.95
C VAL A 44 3.59 15.46 1.47
N THR A 45 2.35 15.93 1.53
CA THR A 45 1.20 15.10 1.91
C THR A 45 1.02 13.94 0.93
N LEU A 46 1.11 14.18 -0.38
CA LEU A 46 1.02 13.12 -1.39
C LEU A 46 2.15 12.08 -1.27
N LEU A 47 3.38 12.53 -0.99
CA LEU A 47 4.50 11.62 -0.75
C LEU A 47 4.29 10.79 0.52
N ALA A 48 3.75 11.40 1.58
CA ALA A 48 3.43 10.71 2.82
C ALA A 48 2.30 9.69 2.63
N ASP A 49 1.30 10.02 1.81
CA ASP A 49 0.18 9.15 1.42
C ASP A 49 0.72 7.88 0.74
N HIS A 50 1.43 8.03 -0.37
CA HIS A 50 1.98 6.90 -1.11
C HIS A 50 2.95 6.07 -0.26
N GLY A 51 3.77 6.73 0.55
CA GLY A 51 4.71 6.08 1.45
C GLY A 51 4.01 5.25 2.54
N THR A 52 2.98 5.81 3.17
CA THR A 52 2.25 5.18 4.27
C THR A 52 1.38 4.05 3.76
N PHE A 53 0.57 4.29 2.72
CA PHE A 53 -0.28 3.29 2.09
C PHE A 53 0.52 2.04 1.70
N LEU A 54 1.61 2.22 0.95
CA LEU A 54 2.41 1.09 0.45
C LEU A 54 3.11 0.35 1.60
N SER A 55 3.56 1.06 2.63
CA SER A 55 4.22 0.45 3.80
C SER A 55 3.25 -0.42 4.60
N ILE A 56 2.06 0.10 4.92
CA ILE A 56 1.05 -0.63 5.69
C ILE A 56 0.49 -1.81 4.87
N LEU A 57 0.19 -1.59 3.59
CA LEU A 57 -0.32 -2.64 2.71
C LEU A 57 0.71 -3.76 2.57
N GLY A 58 1.98 -3.43 2.34
CA GLY A 58 3.05 -4.40 2.21
C GLY A 58 3.26 -5.21 3.49
N PHE A 59 3.20 -4.56 4.65
CA PHE A 59 3.29 -5.21 5.95
C PHE A 59 2.13 -6.19 6.19
N LEU A 60 0.89 -5.76 5.95
CA LEU A 60 -0.30 -6.61 6.11
C LEU A 60 -0.30 -7.81 5.16
N LEU A 61 0.13 -7.61 3.91
CA LEU A 61 0.27 -8.69 2.93
C LEU A 61 1.31 -9.71 3.32
N TYR A 62 2.44 -9.27 3.86
CA TYR A 62 3.46 -10.15 4.41
C TYR A 62 2.93 -10.96 5.59
N LEU A 63 2.26 -10.32 6.56
CA LEU A 63 1.72 -11.01 7.73
C LEU A 63 0.69 -12.08 7.36
N ASP A 64 -0.26 -11.75 6.49
CA ASP A 64 -1.33 -12.66 6.08
C ASP A 64 -0.82 -13.83 5.22
N ASN A 65 0.25 -13.62 4.46
CA ASN A 65 0.83 -14.62 3.57
C ASN A 65 2.22 -15.10 4.03
N ARG A 66 2.57 -14.95 5.32
CA ARG A 66 3.91 -15.30 5.83
C ARG A 66 4.38 -16.71 5.45
N ASN A 67 3.44 -17.65 5.39
CA ASN A 67 3.71 -19.04 5.03
C ASN A 67 4.05 -19.21 3.53
N LYS A 68 3.48 -18.37 2.66
CA LYS A 68 3.81 -18.32 1.22
C LYS A 68 5.25 -17.88 0.99
N TYR A 69 5.73 -16.96 1.82
CA TYR A 69 7.08 -16.40 1.69
C TYR A 69 8.14 -17.17 2.47
N ARG A 70 7.82 -18.30 3.11
CA ARG A 70 8.80 -19.08 3.86
C ARG A 70 9.45 -20.13 2.95
N LEU A 71 10.77 -20.10 2.85
CA LEU A 71 11.55 -21.13 2.15
C LEU A 71 11.56 -22.44 2.95
N ASN A 72 11.89 -23.54 2.28
CA ASN A 72 12.09 -24.85 2.92
C ASN A 72 13.19 -24.82 3.99
N SER A 73 14.13 -23.87 3.89
CA SER A 73 15.18 -23.61 4.88
C SER A 73 14.71 -22.78 6.09
N GLY A 74 13.43 -22.41 6.17
CA GLY A 74 12.87 -21.57 7.23
C GLY A 74 13.11 -20.06 7.06
N LYS A 75 13.96 -19.65 6.11
CA LYS A 75 14.23 -18.24 5.79
C LYS A 75 13.11 -17.60 4.97
N THR A 76 12.93 -16.29 5.08
CA THR A 76 11.99 -15.54 4.24
C THR A 76 12.53 -15.38 2.81
N ASN A 77 11.71 -15.74 1.81
CA ASN A 77 11.93 -15.50 0.40
C ASN A 77 11.68 -14.02 0.06
N TRP A 78 12.64 -13.17 0.43
CA TRP A 78 12.62 -11.74 0.12
C TRP A 78 12.48 -11.41 -1.37
N PRO A 79 13.12 -12.13 -2.32
CA PRO A 79 12.92 -11.88 -3.75
C PRO A 79 11.45 -12.01 -4.18
N LEU A 80 10.76 -13.06 -3.72
CA LEU A 80 9.35 -13.27 -4.04
C LEU A 80 8.46 -12.18 -3.44
N LEU A 81 8.70 -11.80 -2.18
CA LEU A 81 7.96 -10.72 -1.52
C LEU A 81 8.16 -9.39 -2.26
N LYS A 82 9.39 -9.03 -2.60
CA LYS A 82 9.69 -7.81 -3.38
C LYS A 82 8.96 -7.81 -4.72
N THR A 83 8.94 -8.95 -5.41
CA THR A 83 8.27 -9.08 -6.70
C THR A 83 6.76 -8.86 -6.59
N ASP A 84 6.13 -9.45 -5.57
CA ASP A 84 4.70 -9.27 -5.30
C ASP A 84 4.37 -7.81 -4.95
N LEU A 85 5.20 -7.16 -4.12
CA LEU A 85 5.03 -5.74 -3.78
C LEU A 85 5.17 -4.83 -5.00
N VAL A 86 6.18 -5.04 -5.84
CA VAL A 86 6.39 -4.27 -7.06
C VAL A 86 5.21 -4.39 -8.01
N LYS A 87 4.59 -5.57 -8.13
CA LYS A 87 3.39 -5.75 -8.96
C LYS A 87 2.20 -4.92 -8.46
N ILE A 88 2.03 -4.84 -7.14
CA ILE A 88 0.96 -4.04 -6.52
C ILE A 88 1.21 -2.55 -6.76
N ILE A 89 2.44 -2.08 -6.50
CA ILE A 89 2.83 -0.69 -6.75
C ILE A 89 2.67 -0.34 -8.24
N ALA A 90 3.11 -1.20 -9.14
CA ALA A 90 2.97 -1.00 -10.58
C ALA A 90 1.49 -0.95 -11.01
N SER A 91 0.65 -1.82 -10.45
CA SER A 91 -0.79 -1.79 -10.71
C SER A 91 -1.43 -0.48 -10.24
N LEU A 92 -1.03 0.03 -9.08
CA LEU A 92 -1.51 1.30 -8.55
C LEU A 92 -1.04 2.47 -9.44
N GLY A 93 0.25 2.51 -9.78
CA GLY A 93 0.81 3.57 -10.64
C GLY A 93 0.18 3.60 -12.03
N ILE A 94 -0.12 2.44 -12.64
CA ILE A 94 -0.88 2.38 -13.89
C ILE A 94 -2.29 2.97 -13.72
N ALA A 95 -2.97 2.65 -12.61
CA ALA A 95 -4.29 3.19 -12.32
C ALA A 95 -4.26 4.73 -12.14
N GLU A 96 -3.23 5.27 -11.47
CA GLU A 96 -3.04 6.72 -11.31
C GLU A 96 -2.76 7.43 -12.63
N ILE A 97 -1.92 6.84 -13.49
CA ILE A 97 -1.64 7.40 -14.82
C ILE A 97 -2.93 7.47 -15.64
N ILE A 98 -3.72 6.38 -15.66
CA ILE A 98 -5.01 6.36 -16.36
C ILE A 98 -5.95 7.41 -15.78
N TYR A 99 -6.06 7.50 -14.46
CA TYR A 99 -6.89 8.50 -13.79
C TYR A 99 -6.49 9.92 -14.19
N THR A 100 -5.19 10.20 -14.25
CA THR A 100 -4.65 11.52 -14.62
C THR A 100 -4.91 11.87 -16.09
N ILE A 101 -4.90 10.89 -17.00
CA ILE A 101 -5.21 11.10 -18.43
C ILE A 101 -6.70 11.33 -18.66
N VAL A 102 -7.55 10.62 -17.91
CA VAL A 102 -9.01 10.68 -18.06
C VAL A 102 -9.60 11.93 -17.39
N ARG A 103 -8.99 12.40 -16.29
CA ARG A 103 -9.41 13.57 -15.52
C ARG A 103 -9.11 14.87 -16.24
#